data_AF-A0A1G1P4K6-F1
#
_entry.id   AF-A0A1G1P4K6-F1
#
_cell.length_a   1.000
_cell.length_b   1.000
_cell.length_c   1.000
_cell.angle_alpha   90.00
_cell.angle_beta   90.00
_cell.angle_gamma   90.00
#
_symmetry.space_group_name_H-M   'P 1'
#
loop_
_entity.id
_entity.type
_entity.pdbx_description
1 polymer ?
#
loop_
_entity_poly.entity_id
_entity_poly.type
_entity_poly.pdbx_seq_one_letter_code
_entity_poly.pdbx_strand_id
1 'polypeptide(L)'
;MDGKAISFQDLNVYKRLYAAMLLVMKEVLPKLPSEEKFDLINQLSLANFPLEFPSLDGRGWGRGKRCFTCTGQKVPNSRNQMRRCCKSSLAIIAEGYARKNYKKDWLKYINEAIGECNEMIAHLSCCRDLYPDKISINATNKLIEEYDISGKQLYRLGESWGKNKEGV
;
A
#
# COMPACT_ATOMS: atom_id res chain seq x y z
N MET A 1 14.26 -6.96 15.67
CA MET A 1 14.53 -5.56 15.27
C MET A 1 15.73 -5.60 14.34
N ASP A 2 15.64 -4.93 13.18
CA ASP A 2 16.61 -4.99 12.07
C ASP A 2 17.90 -4.22 12.41
N GLY A 3 18.52 -4.53 13.55
CA GLY A 3 19.67 -3.81 14.12
C GLY A 3 20.99 -3.97 13.36
N LYS A 4 20.97 -4.53 12.15
CA LYS A 4 22.15 -4.80 11.31
C LYS A 4 21.87 -4.73 9.80
N ALA A 5 20.79 -4.06 9.38
CA ALA A 5 20.57 -3.85 7.94
C ALA A 5 21.70 -2.95 7.39
N ILE A 6 22.56 -3.52 6.52
CA ILE A 6 23.63 -2.78 5.85
C ILE A 6 23.01 -2.02 4.67
N SER A 7 22.11 -2.69 3.94
CA SER A 7 21.39 -2.17 2.79
C SER A 7 19.88 -2.09 3.03
N PHE A 8 19.15 -1.33 2.21
CA PHE A 8 17.68 -1.29 2.25
C PHE A 8 17.04 -2.65 1.92
N GLN A 9 17.75 -3.50 1.19
CA GLN A 9 17.29 -4.84 0.80
C GLN A 9 17.26 -5.81 2.00
N ASP A 10 18.02 -5.51 3.06
CA ASP A 10 18.07 -6.34 4.26
C ASP A 10 16.85 -6.15 5.16
N LEU A 11 16.13 -5.03 4.99
CA LEU A 11 14.92 -4.72 5.74
C LEU A 11 13.87 -5.80 5.52
N ASN A 12 13.37 -6.39 6.60
CA ASN A 12 12.42 -7.50 6.51
C ASN A 12 11.11 -7.06 5.81
N VAL A 13 10.71 -5.81 6.04
CA VAL A 13 9.56 -5.20 5.38
C VAL A 13 9.75 -5.03 3.87
N TYR A 14 10.98 -4.75 3.42
CA TYR A 14 11.29 -4.63 1.99
C TYR A 14 11.18 -5.99 1.30
N LYS A 15 11.72 -7.05 1.91
CA LYS A 15 11.63 -8.43 1.39
C LYS A 15 10.17 -8.89 1.25
N ARG A 16 9.34 -8.60 2.26
CA ARG A 16 7.91 -8.94 2.24
C ARG A 16 7.15 -8.17 1.16
N LEU A 17 7.35 -6.86 1.07
CA LEU A 17 6.73 -6.04 0.02
C LEU A 17 7.15 -6.49 -1.38
N TYR A 18 8.43 -6.87 -1.56
CA TYR A 18 8.92 -7.37 -2.84
C TYR A 18 8.26 -8.70 -3.22
N ALA A 19 8.11 -9.64 -2.27
CA ALA A 19 7.39 -10.88 -2.49
C ALA A 19 5.91 -10.64 -2.83
N ALA A 20 5.23 -9.76 -2.09
CA ALA A 20 3.85 -9.37 -2.36
C ALA A 20 3.69 -8.74 -3.76
N MET A 21 4.61 -7.86 -4.16
CA MET A 21 4.63 -7.28 -5.51
C MET A 21 4.72 -8.37 -6.59
N LEU A 22 5.63 -9.33 -6.43
CA LEU A 22 5.78 -10.41 -7.42
C LEU A 22 4.49 -11.22 -7.57
N LEU A 23 3.81 -11.49 -6.45
CA LEU A 23 2.51 -12.18 -6.46
C LEU A 23 1.44 -11.34 -7.17
N VAL A 24 1.31 -10.04 -6.85
CA VAL A 24 0.36 -9.16 -7.53
C VAL A 24 0.63 -9.12 -9.04
N MET A 25 1.90 -8.97 -9.43
CA MET A 25 2.30 -8.85 -10.83
C MET A 25 2.07 -10.13 -11.65
N LYS A 26 2.25 -11.30 -11.02
CA LYS A 26 2.11 -12.61 -11.69
C LYS A 26 0.69 -13.17 -11.62
N GLU A 27 0.01 -12.99 -10.50
CA GLU A 27 -1.26 -13.67 -10.23
C GLU A 27 -2.49 -12.77 -10.43
N VAL A 28 -2.39 -11.48 -10.11
CA VAL A 28 -3.56 -10.59 -10.10
C VAL A 28 -3.69 -9.85 -11.43
N LEU A 29 -2.60 -9.21 -11.87
CA LEU A 29 -2.64 -8.35 -13.06
C LEU A 29 -2.98 -9.07 -14.38
N PRO A 30 -2.51 -10.31 -14.64
CA PRO A 30 -2.85 -11.01 -15.89
C PRO A 30 -4.31 -11.47 -15.95
N LYS A 31 -4.95 -11.67 -14.79
CA LYS A 31 -6.34 -12.16 -14.69
C LYS A 31 -7.38 -11.04 -14.86
N LEU A 32 -6.97 -9.79 -14.66
CA LEU A 32 -7.84 -8.64 -14.92
C LEU A 32 -8.14 -8.52 -16.43
N PRO A 33 -9.28 -7.96 -16.84
CA PRO A 33 -9.59 -7.66 -18.25
C PRO A 33 -8.82 -6.42 -18.75
N SER A 34 -8.23 -6.49 -19.95
CA SER A 34 -7.39 -5.41 -20.51
C SER A 34 -8.15 -4.11 -20.82
N GLU A 35 -9.49 -4.19 -20.84
CA GLU A 35 -10.42 -3.14 -21.25
C GLU A 35 -11.16 -2.49 -20.06
N GLU A 36 -10.50 -2.21 -18.94
CA GLU A 36 -11.08 -1.35 -17.89
C GLU A 36 -11.02 0.14 -18.28
N LYS A 37 -11.48 0.50 -19.48
CA LYS A 37 -11.19 1.83 -20.00
C LYS A 37 -12.04 2.93 -19.35
N PHE A 38 -13.25 2.67 -18.85
CA PHE A 38 -14.13 3.75 -18.35
C PHE A 38 -15.15 3.40 -17.25
N ASP A 39 -15.25 2.18 -16.73
CA ASP A 39 -16.47 1.79 -16.00
C ASP A 39 -16.45 2.00 -14.47
N LEU A 40 -15.27 2.23 -13.87
CA LEU A 40 -15.15 2.46 -12.43
C LEU A 40 -15.77 3.79 -11.97
N ILE A 41 -15.80 4.82 -12.84
CA ILE A 41 -16.45 6.10 -12.52
C ILE A 41 -17.98 5.95 -12.48
N ASN A 42 -18.55 5.15 -13.39
CA ASN A 42 -20.00 4.94 -13.46
C ASN A 42 -20.51 3.99 -12.36
N GLN A 43 -19.69 3.04 -11.90
CA GLN A 43 -20.09 2.08 -10.86
C GLN A 43 -19.88 2.60 -9.41
N LEU A 44 -18.84 3.42 -9.16
CA LEU A 44 -18.60 4.02 -7.82
C LEU A 44 -19.58 5.17 -7.49
N SER A 45 -20.22 5.78 -8.50
CA SER A 45 -21.27 6.79 -8.33
C SER A 45 -22.56 6.23 -7.70
N LEU A 46 -22.81 4.92 -7.83
CA LEU A 46 -24.03 4.25 -7.33
C LEU A 46 -23.84 3.52 -6.00
N ALA A 47 -22.60 3.41 -5.54
CA ALA A 47 -22.24 2.69 -4.32
C ALA A 47 -22.31 3.62 -3.11
N ASN A 48 -23.53 3.98 -2.69
CA ASN A 48 -23.81 4.43 -1.32
C ASN A 48 -23.49 3.25 -0.38
N PHE A 49 -22.21 3.04 -0.10
CA PHE A 49 -21.74 1.95 0.74
C PHE A 49 -21.56 2.49 2.16
N PRO A 50 -22.39 2.09 3.14
CA PRO A 50 -22.08 2.29 4.53
C PRO A 50 -20.97 1.31 4.90
N LEU A 51 -19.71 1.68 4.62
CA LEU A 51 -18.56 0.88 5.00
C LEU A 51 -18.28 1.10 6.49
N GLU A 52 -18.87 0.26 7.34
CA GLU A 52 -18.25 -0.06 8.63
C GLU A 52 -17.03 -0.96 8.35
N PHE A 53 -15.87 -0.33 8.21
CA PHE A 53 -14.59 -1.03 8.24
C PHE A 53 -14.31 -1.51 9.68
N PRO A 54 -14.19 -2.82 9.95
CA PRO A 54 -13.79 -3.28 11.27
C PRO A 54 -12.32 -2.94 11.48
N SER A 55 -12.04 -1.89 12.25
CA SER A 55 -10.68 -1.63 12.74
C SER A 55 -10.29 -2.74 13.72
N LEU A 56 -9.27 -3.53 13.41
CA LEU A 56 -8.72 -4.52 14.35
C LEU A 56 -7.85 -3.91 15.45
N ASP A 57 -7.70 -2.57 15.54
CA ASP A 57 -6.83 -1.95 16.55
C ASP A 57 -7.36 -0.64 17.17
N GLY A 58 -8.64 -0.28 16.97
CA GLY A 58 -9.29 0.81 17.73
C GLY A 58 -8.67 2.21 17.54
N ARG A 59 -7.80 2.41 16.54
CA ARG A 59 -7.25 3.73 16.20
C ARG A 59 -7.99 4.30 15.00
N GLY A 60 -9.02 5.10 15.29
CA GLY A 60 -9.81 5.78 14.28
C GLY A 60 -8.95 6.61 13.33
N TRP A 61 -9.26 6.56 12.03
CA TRP A 61 -8.64 7.42 11.04
C TRP A 61 -8.93 8.88 11.39
N GLY A 62 -7.86 9.64 11.64
CA GLY A 62 -7.94 11.07 11.87
C GLY A 62 -8.65 11.76 10.71
N ARG A 63 -9.75 12.44 11.03
CA ARG A 63 -10.46 13.39 10.16
C ARG A 63 -9.44 14.30 9.47
N GLY A 64 -9.43 14.38 8.15
CA GLY A 64 -8.71 15.46 7.46
C GLY A 64 -8.09 15.20 6.09
N LYS A 65 -8.26 14.04 5.45
CA LYS A 65 -7.90 13.90 4.03
C LYS A 65 -9.16 13.70 3.19
N ARG A 66 -9.63 14.79 2.58
CA ARG A 66 -10.52 14.74 1.42
C ARG A 66 -9.91 13.75 0.43
N CYS A 67 -10.72 12.81 -0.07
CA CYS A 67 -10.36 11.97 -1.20
C CYS A 67 -9.90 12.91 -2.34
N PHE A 68 -8.60 12.94 -2.63
CA PHE A 68 -8.01 13.98 -3.50
C PHE A 68 -8.10 13.63 -4.98
N THR A 69 -9.07 12.81 -5.39
CA THR A 69 -9.27 12.45 -6.80
C THR A 69 -10.75 12.31 -7.15
N CYS A 70 -11.54 13.36 -6.93
CA CYS A 70 -12.94 13.40 -7.42
C CYS A 70 -13.25 14.62 -8.30
N THR A 71 -12.24 15.32 -8.84
CA THR A 71 -12.47 16.45 -9.76
C THR A 71 -11.66 16.27 -11.04
N GLY A 72 -12.28 15.69 -12.06
CA GLY A 72 -11.95 15.95 -13.47
C GLY A 72 -10.62 15.42 -14.04
N GLN A 73 -9.83 14.66 -13.29
CA GLN A 73 -8.67 13.97 -13.87
C GLN A 73 -9.10 12.61 -14.43
N LYS A 74 -8.71 12.31 -15.67
CA LYS A 74 -8.79 10.97 -16.28
C LYS A 74 -8.31 9.94 -15.27
N VAL A 75 -9.22 9.22 -14.61
CA VAL A 75 -8.87 8.19 -13.64
C VAL A 75 -8.12 7.11 -14.41
N PRO A 76 -6.81 6.92 -14.16
CA PRO A 76 -6.05 5.94 -14.92
C PRO A 76 -6.55 4.54 -14.54
N ASN A 77 -6.64 3.63 -15.51
CA ASN A 77 -7.00 2.21 -15.34
C ASN A 77 -6.47 1.62 -14.01
N SER A 78 -7.34 0.96 -13.23
CA SER A 78 -7.01 0.41 -11.90
C SER A 78 -5.77 -0.49 -11.92
N ARG A 79 -5.60 -1.26 -13.01
CA ARG A 79 -4.43 -2.09 -13.28
C ARG A 79 -3.14 -1.27 -13.39
N ASN A 80 -3.20 -0.13 -14.07
CA ASN A 80 -2.04 0.75 -14.23
C ASN A 80 -1.70 1.46 -12.92
N GLN A 81 -2.69 1.77 -12.09
CA GLN A 81 -2.47 2.29 -10.74
C GLN A 81 -1.80 1.24 -9.85
N MET A 82 -2.32 0.02 -9.78
CA MET A 82 -1.70 -1.07 -9.01
C MET A 82 -0.25 -1.35 -9.42
N ARG A 83 0.04 -1.37 -10.73
CA ARG A 83 1.42 -1.52 -11.24
C ARG A 83 2.35 -0.42 -10.74
N ARG A 84 1.84 0.81 -10.62
CA ARG A 84 2.61 1.96 -10.15
C ARG A 84 2.78 1.91 -8.64
N CYS A 85 1.71 1.71 -7.87
CA CYS A 85 1.73 1.70 -6.42
C CYS A 85 2.64 0.58 -5.85
N CYS A 86 2.60 -0.63 -6.45
CA CYS A 86 3.50 -1.73 -6.08
C CYS A 86 4.98 -1.36 -6.22
N LYS A 87 5.35 -0.66 -7.30
CA LYS A 87 6.74 -0.24 -7.55
C LYS A 87 7.10 0.99 -6.72
N SER A 88 6.15 1.90 -6.52
CA SER A 88 6.29 3.13 -5.74
C SER A 88 6.69 2.81 -4.29
N SER A 89 5.96 1.88 -3.66
CA SER A 89 6.22 1.44 -2.27
C SER A 89 7.69 1.03 -2.06
N LEU A 90 8.26 0.27 -2.99
CA LEU A 90 9.66 -0.18 -2.93
C LEU A 90 10.65 0.96 -3.19
N ALA A 91 10.35 1.82 -4.16
CA ALA A 91 11.19 2.96 -4.52
C ALA A 91 11.29 3.98 -3.37
N ILE A 92 10.16 4.30 -2.73
CA ILE A 92 10.10 5.22 -1.59
C ILE A 92 10.93 4.71 -0.42
N ILE A 93 10.87 3.40 -0.11
CA ILE A 93 11.69 2.81 0.95
C ILE A 93 13.18 2.91 0.61
N ALA A 94 13.56 2.61 -0.63
CA ALA A 94 14.95 2.70 -1.07
C ALA A 94 15.48 4.14 -1.02
N GLU A 95 14.69 5.11 -1.50
CA GLU A 95 15.05 6.53 -1.46
C GLU A 95 15.11 7.06 -0.03
N GLY A 96 14.13 6.72 0.80
CA GLY A 96 14.10 7.08 2.21
C GLY A 96 15.29 6.50 2.97
N TYR A 97 15.73 5.29 2.64
CA TYR A 97 16.86 4.65 3.30
C TYR A 97 18.17 5.41 3.04
N ALA A 98 18.34 6.02 1.86
CA ALA A 98 19.49 6.88 1.59
C ALA A 98 19.51 8.13 2.49
N ARG A 99 18.34 8.60 2.93
CA ARG A 99 18.16 9.80 3.78
C ARG A 99 17.86 9.48 5.24
N LYS A 100 18.07 8.23 5.67
CA LYS A 100 17.77 7.71 7.02
C LYS A 100 18.46 8.46 8.18
N ASN A 101 19.48 9.27 7.87
CA ASN A 101 20.19 10.08 8.87
C ASN A 101 19.32 11.25 9.38
N TYR A 102 18.39 11.75 8.57
CA TYR A 102 17.51 12.84 8.93
C TYR A 102 16.16 12.27 9.40
N LYS A 103 15.91 12.31 10.71
CA LYS A 103 14.71 11.72 11.35
C LYS A 103 13.40 12.22 10.71
N LYS A 104 13.32 13.52 10.42
CA LYS A 104 12.13 14.13 9.80
C LYS A 104 11.89 13.62 8.38
N ASP A 105 12.93 13.56 7.57
CA ASP A 105 12.82 13.08 6.18
C ASP A 105 12.52 11.58 6.16
N TRP A 106 13.21 10.79 6.99
CA TRP A 106 12.96 9.37 7.13
C TRP A 106 11.49 9.07 7.48
N LEU A 107 10.94 9.75 8.47
CA LEU A 107 9.53 9.58 8.84
C LEU A 107 8.59 10.00 7.71
N LYS A 108 8.94 11.03 6.93
CA LYS A 108 8.17 11.43 5.75
C LYS A 108 8.12 10.28 4.73
N TYR A 109 9.25 9.69 4.36
CA TYR A 109 9.29 8.56 3.41
C TYR A 109 8.56 7.33 3.95
N ILE A 110 8.67 7.03 5.25
CA ILE A 110 7.91 5.93 5.88
C ILE A 110 6.40 6.18 5.79
N ASN A 111 5.94 7.39 6.07
CA ASN A 111 4.52 7.74 5.97
C ASN A 111 4.01 7.67 4.52
N GLU A 112 4.83 8.09 3.55
CA GLU A 112 4.51 7.97 2.12
C GLU A 112 4.41 6.50 1.69
N ALA A 113 5.36 5.65 2.13
CA ALA A 113 5.34 4.22 1.84
C ALA A 113 4.12 3.50 2.46
N ILE A 114 3.70 3.90 3.68
CA ILE A 114 2.47 3.39 4.31
C ILE A 114 1.23 3.84 3.50
N GLY A 115 1.23 5.07 2.99
CA GLY A 115 0.18 5.57 2.10
C GLY A 115 -0.01 4.70 0.87
N GLU A 116 1.08 4.37 0.18
CA GLU A 116 1.06 3.49 -0.99
C GLU A 116 0.58 2.06 -0.65
N CYS A 117 0.96 1.53 0.52
CA CYS A 117 0.45 0.22 0.98
C CYS A 117 -1.07 0.25 1.20
N ASN A 118 -1.60 1.34 1.76
CA ASN A 118 -3.05 1.49 1.98
C ASN A 118 -3.80 1.64 0.66
N GLU A 119 -3.25 2.39 -0.30
CA GLU A 119 -3.83 2.49 -1.65
C GLU A 119 -3.85 1.12 -2.35
N MET A 120 -2.80 0.31 -2.18
CA MET A 120 -2.77 -1.07 -2.68
C MET A 120 -3.86 -1.95 -2.06
N ILE A 121 -4.10 -1.85 -0.75
CA ILE A 121 -5.18 -2.58 -0.07
C ILE A 121 -6.55 -2.18 -0.64
N ALA A 122 -6.78 -0.89 -0.86
CA ALA A 122 -8.02 -0.40 -1.46
C ALA A 122 -8.21 -0.95 -2.87
N HIS A 123 -7.18 -0.90 -3.71
CA HIS A 123 -7.24 -1.46 -5.07
C HIS A 123 -7.48 -2.97 -5.08
N LEU A 124 -6.79 -3.73 -4.23
CA LEU A 124 -6.99 -5.18 -4.10
C LEU A 124 -8.41 -5.53 -3.63
N SER A 125 -8.96 -4.74 -2.72
CA SER A 125 -10.34 -4.91 -2.23
C SER A 125 -11.35 -4.63 -3.36
N CYS A 126 -11.17 -3.55 -4.12
CA CYS A 126 -12.00 -3.28 -5.28
C CYS A 126 -11.90 -4.39 -6.33
N CYS A 127 -10.69 -4.87 -6.64
CA CYS A 127 -10.51 -5.97 -7.60
C CYS A 127 -11.20 -7.26 -7.13
N ARG A 128 -11.14 -7.56 -5.83
CA ARG A 128 -11.84 -8.72 -5.24
C ARG A 128 -13.35 -8.62 -5.41
N ASP A 129 -13.91 -7.44 -5.15
CA ASP A 129 -15.36 -7.24 -5.14
C ASP A 129 -15.94 -7.11 -6.56
N LEU A 130 -15.17 -6.53 -7.50
CA LEU A 130 -15.58 -6.36 -8.90
C LEU A 130 -15.36 -7.60 -9.76
N TYR A 131 -14.36 -8.43 -9.44
CA TYR A 131 -14.01 -9.62 -10.24
C TYR A 131 -13.85 -10.89 -9.39
N PRO A 132 -14.88 -11.29 -8.62
CA PRO A 132 -14.84 -12.50 -7.81
C PRO A 132 -14.71 -13.78 -8.65
N ASP A 133 -15.08 -13.72 -9.93
CA ASP A 133 -14.99 -14.79 -10.92
C ASP A 133 -13.58 -14.96 -11.51
N LYS A 134 -12.80 -13.88 -11.61
CA LYS A 134 -11.46 -13.91 -12.23
C LYS A 134 -10.33 -14.01 -11.22
N ILE A 135 -10.57 -13.60 -9.98
CA ILE A 135 -9.55 -13.49 -8.95
C ILE A 135 -9.88 -14.41 -7.78
N SER A 136 -8.88 -15.18 -7.32
CA SER A 136 -9.04 -15.99 -6.11
C SER A 136 -9.14 -15.10 -4.88
N ILE A 137 -10.33 -15.07 -4.27
CA ILE A 137 -10.63 -14.30 -3.05
C ILE A 137 -9.62 -14.62 -1.93
N ASN A 138 -9.26 -15.89 -1.75
CA ASN A 138 -8.32 -16.32 -0.71
C ASN A 138 -6.91 -15.77 -0.97
N ALA A 139 -6.43 -15.82 -2.21
CA ALA A 139 -5.11 -15.27 -2.57
C ALA A 139 -5.09 -13.74 -2.38
N THR A 140 -6.17 -13.05 -2.75
CA THR A 140 -6.27 -11.60 -2.59
C THR A 140 -6.34 -11.17 -1.14
N ASN A 141 -7.10 -11.88 -0.30
CA ASN A 141 -7.17 -11.60 1.13
C ASN A 141 -5.81 -11.79 1.81
N LYS A 142 -5.06 -12.83 1.42
CA LYS A 142 -3.66 -13.01 1.87
C LYS A 142 -2.79 -11.83 1.45
N LEU A 143 -2.92 -11.34 0.22
CA LEU A 143 -2.17 -10.17 -0.23
C LEU A 143 -2.52 -8.92 0.57
N ILE A 144 -3.81 -8.67 0.83
CA ILE A 144 -4.27 -7.57 1.66
C ILE A 144 -3.64 -7.64 3.05
N GLU A 145 -3.64 -8.83 3.67
CA GLU A 145 -3.00 -9.06 4.96
C GLU A 145 -1.49 -8.82 4.92
N GLU A 146 -0.80 -9.28 3.87
CA GLU A 146 0.64 -9.04 3.70
C GLU A 146 0.97 -7.54 3.64
N TYR A 147 0.16 -6.74 2.92
CA TYR A 147 0.30 -5.28 2.85
C TYR A 147 -0.01 -4.60 4.19
N ASP A 148 -1.02 -5.05 4.94
CA ASP A 148 -1.35 -4.51 6.26
C ASP A 148 -0.23 -4.76 7.28
N ILE A 149 0.28 -6.00 7.35
CA ILE A 149 1.42 -6.33 8.22
C ILE A 149 2.65 -5.54 7.78
N SER A 150 2.87 -5.35 6.48
CA SER A 150 3.98 -4.52 5.97
C SER A 150 3.85 -3.06 6.41
N GLY A 151 2.65 -2.48 6.38
CA GLY A 151 2.38 -1.14 6.92
C GLY A 151 2.70 -1.03 8.41
N LYS A 152 2.29 -2.04 9.20
CA LYS A 152 2.61 -2.12 10.64
C LYS A 152 4.12 -2.23 10.89
N GLN A 153 4.84 -2.97 10.05
CA GLN A 153 6.30 -3.08 10.12
C GLN A 153 6.98 -1.76 9.77
N LEU A 154 6.52 -1.05 8.73
CA LEU A 154 7.02 0.28 8.36
C LEU A 154 6.85 1.28 9.51
N TYR A 155 5.68 1.28 10.15
CA TYR A 155 5.42 2.15 11.30
C TYR A 155 6.41 1.90 12.44
N ARG A 156 6.57 0.63 12.85
CA ARG A 156 7.54 0.23 13.89
C ARG A 156 8.98 0.57 13.49
N LEU A 157 9.32 0.43 12.21
CA LEU A 157 10.62 0.81 11.68
C LEU A 157 10.87 2.31 11.84
N GLY A 158 9.89 3.15 11.48
CA GLY A 158 9.97 4.61 11.66
C GLY A 158 10.13 5.02 13.13
N GLU A 159 9.36 4.42 14.05
CA GLU A 159 9.45 4.71 15.48
C GLU A 159 10.79 4.28 16.09
N SER A 160 11.27 3.07 15.77
CA SER A 160 12.52 2.53 16.33
C SER A 160 13.75 3.33 15.91
N TRP A 161 13.72 3.92 14.71
CA TRP A 161 14.82 4.69 14.16
C TRP A 161 15.11 5.98 14.93
N GLY A 162 14.08 6.60 15.51
CA GLY A 162 14.19 7.84 16.27
C GLY A 162 14.77 7.68 17.67
N LYS A 163 14.65 6.48 18.26
CA LYS A 163 15.09 6.18 19.64
C LYS A 163 16.59 5.85 19.74
N ASN A 164 17.18 5.35 18.66
CA ASN A 164 18.61 5.00 18.61
C ASN A 164 19.56 6.22 18.56
N LYS A 165 19.07 7.45 18.40
CA LYS A 165 19.91 8.66 18.33
C LYS A 165 19.90 9.53 19.60
N GLU A 166 19.01 9.26 20.56
CA GLU A 166 18.88 10.03 21.81
C GLU A 166 19.63 9.35 22.98
N GLY A 167 20.43 8.32 22.70
CA GLY A 167 21.20 7.55 23.69
C GLY A 167 22.72 7.58 23.46
N VAL A 168 23.25 8.66 22.88
CA VAL A 168 24.70 8.98 22.82
C VAL A 168 24.91 10.38 23.35
#